data_AF-A0A920TLN5-F1
#
_entry.id   AF-A0A920TLN5-F1
#
_cell.length_a   1.000
_cell.length_b   1.000
_cell.length_c   1.000
_cell.angle_alpha   90.00
_cell.angle_beta   90.00
_cell.angle_gamma   90.00
#
_symmetry.space_group_name_H-M   'P 1'
#
loop_
_entity.id
_entity.type
_entity.pdbx_description
1 polymer ?
#
loop_
_entity_poly.entity_id
_entity_poly.type
_entity_poly.pdbx_seq_one_letter_code
_entity_poly.pdbx_strand_id
1 'polypeptide(L)' 'MDVELIIFDDELNPGQVKNFLRLAKNIKIIDRNGLILDIFRKHAKKREAKTQVELAQFGKIYCHGLPGNGLT' A
#
# COMPACT_ATOMS: atom_id res chain seq x y z
N MET A 1 -2.54 3.82 -25.20
CA MET A 1 -2.98 4.28 -23.88
C MET A 1 -2.26 3.43 -22.87
N ASP A 2 -1.19 3.95 -22.29
CA ASP A 2 -0.48 3.27 -21.20
C ASP A 2 -1.13 3.67 -19.87
N VAL A 3 -1.37 2.68 -19.01
CA VAL A 3 -1.92 2.88 -17.67
C VAL A 3 -0.77 2.73 -16.68
N GLU A 4 -0.51 3.76 -15.88
CA GLU A 4 0.60 3.76 -14.90
C GLU A 4 0.15 3.37 -13.49
N LEU A 5 -1.14 3.55 -13.20
CA LEU A 5 -1.72 3.39 -11.88
C LEU A 5 -3.14 2.84 -11.95
N ILE A 6 -3.41 1.78 -11.18
CA ILE A 6 -4.74 1.23 -10.92
C ILE A 6 -5.09 1.50 -9.47
N ILE A 7 -6.26 2.10 -9.24
CA ILE A 7 -6.79 2.42 -7.91
C ILE A 7 -8.02 1.57 -7.65
N PHE A 8 -8.02 0.88 -6.51
CA PHE A 8 -9.17 0.15 -5.99
C PHE A 8 -9.82 0.95 -4.88
N ASP A 9 -11.14 1.11 -4.97
CA ASP A 9 -11.91 1.77 -3.91
C ASP A 9 -12.05 0.87 -2.68
N ASP A 10 -11.97 -0.45 -2.80
CA ASP A 10 -11.98 -1.35 -1.65
C ASP A 10 -10.57 -1.68 -1.14
N GLU A 11 -10.52 -2.14 0.11
CA GLU A 11 -9.31 -2.73 0.67
C GLU A 11 -9.02 -4.07 -0.02
N LEU A 12 -7.76 -4.28 -0.36
CA LEU A 12 -7.32 -5.52 -1.00
C LEU A 12 -6.67 -6.43 0.03
N ASN A 13 -7.02 -7.71 0.01
CA ASN A 13 -6.32 -8.71 0.81
C ASN A 13 -4.95 -9.07 0.18
N PRO A 14 -4.01 -9.67 0.95
CA PRO A 14 -2.68 -10.02 0.45
C PRO A 14 -2.67 -10.89 -0.81
N GLY A 15 -3.61 -11.82 -0.92
CA GLY A 15 -3.74 -12.71 -2.09
C GLY A 15 -4.19 -11.95 -3.34
N GLN A 16 -5.14 -11.03 -3.20
CA GLN A 16 -5.61 -10.16 -4.28
C GLN A 16 -4.49 -9.24 -4.77
N VAL A 17 -3.76 -8.59 -3.86
CA VAL A 17 -2.61 -7.74 -4.21
C VAL A 17 -1.58 -8.53 -5.03
N LYS A 18 -1.22 -9.74 -4.59
CA LYS A 18 -0.28 -10.61 -5.31
C LYS A 18 -0.79 -11.00 -6.70
N ASN A 19 -2.07 -11.34 -6.81
CA ASN A 19 -2.69 -11.71 -8.07
C ASN A 19 -2.71 -10.54 -9.06
N PHE A 20 -3.14 -9.35 -8.62
CA PHE A 20 -3.16 -8.17 -9.47
C PHE A 20 -1.75 -7.73 -9.87
N LEU A 21 -0.78 -7.79 -8.96
CA LEU A 21 0.61 -7.48 -9.27
C LEU A 21 1.18 -8.40 -10.36
N ARG A 22 0.81 -9.69 -10.34
CA ARG A 22 1.20 -10.65 -11.38
C ARG A 22 0.55 -10.33 -12.73
N LEU A 23 -0.70 -9.86 -12.73
CA LEU A 23 -1.45 -9.54 -13.95
C LEU A 23 -1.01 -8.20 -14.56
N ALA A 24 -0.65 -7.23 -13.72
CA ALA A 24 -0.52 -5.85 -14.13
C ALA A 24 0.85 -5.45 -14.70
N LYS A 25 1.75 -6.40 -15.02
CA LYS A 25 3.03 -6.20 -15.77
C LYS A 25 3.66 -4.79 -15.66
N ASN A 26 4.03 -4.37 -14.44
CA ASN A 26 4.67 -3.08 -14.09
C ASN A 26 3.75 -1.87 -13.79
N ILE A 27 2.45 -2.07 -13.70
CA ILE A 27 1.51 -1.02 -13.28
C ILE A 27 1.44 -0.97 -11.76
N LYS A 28 1.49 0.24 -11.20
CA LYS A 28 1.34 0.45 -9.76
C LYS A 28 -0.11 0.17 -9.36
N ILE A 29 -0.32 -0.56 -8.26
CA ILE A 29 -1.65 -0.81 -7.70
C ILE A 29 -1.73 -0.15 -6.32
N ILE A 30 -2.81 0.61 -6.10
CA ILE A 30 -3.12 1.25 -4.82
C ILE A 30 -4.56 0.92 -4.45
N ASP A 31 -4.80 0.62 -3.18
CA ASP A 31 -6.12 0.44 -2.58
C ASP A 31 -6.54 1.73 -1.81
N ARG A 32 -7.75 1.74 -1.25
CA ARG A 32 -8.25 2.89 -0.47
C ARG A 32 -7.29 3.33 0.64
N ASN A 33 -6.82 2.38 1.45
CA ASN A 33 -5.91 2.69 2.56
C ASN A 33 -4.58 3.28 2.09
N GLY A 34 -4.06 2.78 0.97
CA GLY A 34 -2.82 3.26 0.37
C GLY A 34 -2.97 4.66 -0.20
N LEU A 35 -4.12 4.96 -0.80
CA LEU A 35 -4.45 6.30 -1.28
C LEU A 35 -4.56 7.30 -0.12
N ILE A 36 -5.26 6.91 0.96
CA ILE A 36 -5.41 7.74 2.16
C ILE A 36 -4.05 8.06 2.78
N LEU A 37 -3.17 7.05 2.94
CA LEU A 37 -1.83 7.27 3.47
C LEU A 37 -0.97 8.15 2.54
N ASP A 38 -1.07 8.00 1.22
CA ASP A 38 -0.35 8.85 0.28
C ASP A 38 -0.81 10.31 0.35
N ILE A 39 -2.12 10.54 0.53
CA ILE A 39 -2.68 11.87 0.80
C ILE A 39 -2.11 12.44 2.10
N PHE A 40 -2.15 11.70 3.20
CA PHE A 40 -1.61 12.19 4.47
C PHE A 40 -0.11 12.48 4.39
N ARG A 41 0.66 11.63 3.71
CA ARG A 41 2.09 11.85 3.47
C ARG A 41 2.36 13.15 2.71
N LYS A 42 1.57 13.43 1.66
CA LYS A 42 1.67 14.67 0.89
C LYS A 42 1.39 15.93 1.72
N HIS A 43 0.53 15.83 2.74
CA HIS A 43 0.11 16.96 3.56
C HIS A 43 0.87 17.08 4.90
N ALA A 44 1.61 16.06 5.32
CA ALA A 44 2.36 16.04 6.57
C ALA A 44 3.58 16.98 6.55
N LYS A 45 3.36 18.25 6.95
CA LYS A 45 4.43 19.28 7.02
C LYS A 45 5.23 19.26 8.33
N LYS A 46 4.61 18.85 9.44
CA LYS A 46 5.23 18.82 10.79
C LYS A 46 5.94 17.47 11.03
N ARG A 47 7.02 17.49 11.82
CA ARG A 47 7.83 16.28 12.14
C ARG A 47 6.98 15.16 12.75
N GLU A 48 6.15 15.50 13.73
CA GLU A 48 5.25 14.55 14.38
C GLU A 48 4.23 13.94 13.42
N ALA A 49 3.64 14.74 12.53
CA ALA A 49 2.70 14.26 11.52
C ALA A 49 3.38 13.29 10.54
N LYS A 50 4.63 13.55 10.16
CA LYS A 50 5.42 12.61 9.33
C LYS A 50 5.65 11.30 10.06
N THR A 51 6.04 11.35 11.33
CA THR A 51 6.24 10.15 12.17
C THR A 51 4.96 9.31 12.27
N GLN A 52 3.80 9.93 12.44
CA GLN A 52 2.52 9.21 12.49
C GLN A 52 2.17 8.54 11.17
N VAL A 53 2.42 9.21 10.04
CA VAL A 53 2.20 8.64 8.71
C VAL A 53 3.14 7.46 8.45
N GLU A 54 4.42 7.58 8.82
CA GLU A 54 5.39 6.49 8.72
C GLU A 54 4.98 5.28 9.55
N LEU A 55 4.57 5.48 10.80
CA LEU A 55 4.07 4.40 11.67
C LEU A 55 2.86 3.69 11.05
N ALA A 56 1.90 4.44 10.50
CA ALA A 56 0.74 3.87 9.83
C ALA A 56 1.13 3.09 8.56
N GLN A 57 2.15 3.56 7.83
CA GLN A 57 2.69 2.85 6.66
C GLN A 57 3.41 1.55 7.05
N PHE A 58 4.15 1.53 8.16
CA PHE A 58 4.75 0.31 8.71
C PHE A 58 3.68 -0.71 9.07
N GLY A 59 2.66 -0.31 9.85
CA GLY A 59 1.56 -1.20 10.24
C GLY A 59 0.86 -1.84 9.04
N LYS A 60 0.67 -1.07 7.96
CA LYS A 60 0.10 -1.58 6.70
C LYS A 60 0.97 -2.69 6.08
N ILE A 61 2.29 -2.52 6.03
CA ILE A 61 3.21 -3.53 5.50
C ILE A 61 3.14 -4.82 6.33
N TYR A 62 3.07 -4.70 7.66
CA TYR A 62 2.96 -5.85 8.55
C TYR A 62 1.60 -6.57 8.46
N CYS A 63 0.50 -5.83 8.24
CA CYS A 63 -0.85 -6.40 8.11
C CYS A 63 -1.12 -7.05 6.74
N HIS A 64 -0.46 -6.59 5.67
CA HIS A 64 -0.68 -7.10 4.31
C HIS A 64 0.45 -7.97 3.74
N GLY A 65 1.49 -8.27 4.52
CA GLY A 65 2.41 -9.38 4.25
C GLY A 65 3.87 -9.05 4.48
N LEU A 66 4.45 -9.69 5.51
CA LEU A 66 5.74 -10.33 5.29
C LEU A 66 5.54 -11.47 4.28
N PRO A 67 6.49 -11.73 3.36
CA PRO A 67 6.63 -13.09 2.86
C PRO A 67 6.82 -14.00 4.07
N GLY A 68 6.09 -15.10 4.15
CA GLY A 68 6.37 -16.13 5.12
C GLY A 68 7.82 -16.59 4.95
N ASN A 69 8.71 -16.08 5.79
CA ASN A 69 9.92 -16.79 6.18
C ASN A 69 9.50 -17.67 7.35
N GLY A 70 9.77 -18.96 7.18
CA GLY A 70 9.36 -20.03 8.08
C GLY A 70 9.68 -19.74 9.54
N LEU A 71 8.64 -19.79 10.36
CA LEU A 71 8.69 -20.31 11.72
C LEU A 71 7.60 -21.38 11.85
N THR A 72 7.74 -22.41 11.01
CA THR A 72 7.51 -23.84 11.24
C THR A 72 8.32 -24.58 10.19
#